data_AF-A0AAP3H1E8-F1
#
_entry.id   AF-A0AAP3H1E8-F1
#
_cell.length_a   1.000
_cell.length_b   1.000
_cell.length_c   1.000
_cell.angle_alpha   90.00
_cell.angle_beta   90.00
_cell.angle_gamma   90.00
#
_symmetry.space_group_name_H-M   'P 1'
#
loop_
_entity.id
_entity.type
_entity.pdbx_description
1 polymer ?
#
loop_
_entity_poly.entity_id
_entity_poly.type
_entity_poly.pdbx_seq_one_letter_code
_entity_poly.pdbx_strand_id
1 'polypeptide(L)'
;MIGVVVWADTAKSKAVIWCEDQRDLAYYMQQEEVADAISLQKGDLVEFESRYESGVRMAGGVQVVEPSAEPSLAEVLRARKRGEQNRSEEPVDTAHQGAEVATLSIPERCSSRVEGRRSTGERKSAKILPFPELLRA
;
A
#
# COMPACT_ATOMS: atom_id res chain seq x y z
N MET A 1 -16.29 6.92 7.75
CA MET A 1 -15.06 7.53 8.31
C MET A 1 -14.35 8.23 7.19
N ILE A 2 -13.74 9.39 7.46
CA ILE A 2 -12.97 10.14 6.46
C ILE A 2 -11.47 9.95 6.70
N GLY A 3 -10.69 9.99 5.62
CA GLY A 3 -9.24 9.99 5.71
C GLY A 3 -8.57 10.47 4.43
N VAL A 4 -7.27 10.70 4.49
CA VAL A 4 -6.44 11.13 3.35
C VAL A 4 -5.50 10.00 2.94
N VAL A 5 -5.44 9.69 1.65
CA VAL A 5 -4.51 8.70 1.11
C VAL A 5 -3.07 9.23 1.19
N VAL A 6 -2.22 8.61 2.01
CA VAL A 6 -0.82 9.02 2.18
C VAL A 6 0.15 8.24 1.28
N TRP A 7 -0.30 7.11 0.75
CA TRP A 7 0.41 6.27 -0.22
C TRP A 7 -0.57 5.43 -1.02
N ALA A 8 -0.27 5.20 -2.30
CA ALA A 8 -1.04 4.32 -3.17
C ALA A 8 -0.12 3.57 -4.16
N ASP A 9 -0.52 2.35 -4.50
CA ASP A 9 0.01 1.54 -5.61
C ASP A 9 -1.19 1.19 -6.50
N THR A 10 -1.36 1.96 -7.58
CA THR A 10 -2.46 1.81 -8.53
C THR A 10 -2.38 0.50 -9.31
N ALA A 11 -1.18 -0.03 -9.55
CA ALA A 11 -0.99 -1.29 -10.26
C ALA A 11 -1.47 -2.49 -9.42
N LYS A 12 -1.43 -2.37 -8.09
CA LYS A 12 -1.89 -3.42 -7.16
C LYS A 12 -3.20 -3.07 -6.46
N SER A 13 -3.83 -1.96 -6.79
CA SER A 13 -5.04 -1.44 -6.14
C SER A 13 -4.93 -1.46 -4.60
N LYS A 14 -3.82 -0.93 -4.10
CA LYS A 14 -3.50 -0.84 -2.66
C LYS A 14 -3.30 0.61 -2.26
N ALA A 15 -3.74 0.96 -1.06
CA ALA A 15 -3.51 2.28 -0.49
C ALA A 15 -3.37 2.24 1.03
N VAL A 16 -2.74 3.27 1.56
CA VAL A 16 -2.64 3.54 3.00
C VAL A 16 -3.29 4.88 3.27
N ILE A 17 -4.21 4.89 4.23
CA ILE A 17 -5.07 6.04 4.54
C ILE A 17 -4.76 6.53 5.96
N TRP A 18 -4.52 7.83 6.09
CA TRP A 18 -4.48 8.53 7.38
C TRP A 18 -5.90 8.87 7.80
N CYS A 19 -6.32 8.38 8.96
CA CYS A 19 -7.70 8.50 9.43
C CYS A 19 -7.94 9.83 10.17
N GLU A 20 -9.16 10.37 10.09
CA GLU A 20 -9.57 11.59 10.81
C GLU A 20 -9.37 11.51 12.33
N ASP A 21 -9.43 10.31 12.90
CA ASP A 21 -9.25 10.04 14.33
C ASP A 21 -7.77 10.08 14.77
N GLN A 22 -6.83 10.26 13.84
CA GLN A 22 -5.38 10.31 14.08
C GLN A 22 -4.83 9.06 14.79
N ARG A 23 -5.54 7.93 14.73
CA ARG A 23 -5.10 6.64 15.28
C ARG A 23 -4.35 5.84 14.21
N ASP A 24 -4.45 4.51 14.28
CA ASP A 24 -3.86 3.61 13.31
C ASP A 24 -4.28 3.96 11.87
N LEU A 25 -3.31 3.81 10.98
CA LEU A 25 -3.52 3.88 9.54
C LEU A 25 -4.48 2.78 9.10
N ALA A 26 -5.33 3.08 8.12
CA ALA A 26 -6.17 2.08 7.47
C ALA A 26 -5.54 1.60 6.16
N TYR A 27 -5.54 0.29 5.95
CA TYR A 27 -5.03 -0.35 4.74
C TYR A 27 -6.19 -0.68 3.80
N TYR A 28 -6.11 -0.20 2.57
CA TYR A 28 -7.00 -0.58 1.49
C TYR A 28 -6.33 -1.57 0.56
N MET A 29 -7.06 -2.62 0.21
CA MET A 29 -6.68 -3.57 -0.82
C MET A 29 -7.95 -4.01 -1.54
N GLN A 30 -7.95 -3.87 -2.86
CA GLN A 30 -9.04 -4.38 -3.66
C GLN A 30 -9.13 -5.91 -3.57
N GLN A 31 -10.32 -6.42 -3.28
CA GLN A 31 -10.60 -7.85 -3.36
C GLN A 31 -10.72 -8.25 -4.84
N GLU A 32 -10.07 -9.35 -5.25
CA GLU A 32 -9.96 -9.80 -6.65
C GLU A 32 -11.31 -10.02 -7.36
N GLU A 33 -12.39 -10.20 -6.60
CA GLU A 33 -13.73 -10.49 -7.10
C GLU A 33 -14.53 -9.25 -7.54
N VAL A 34 -14.02 -8.04 -7.27
CA VAL A 34 -14.70 -6.79 -7.62
C VAL A 34 -14.10 -6.22 -8.90
N ALA A 35 -14.94 -6.13 -9.93
CA ALA A 35 -14.52 -5.72 -11.28
C ALA A 35 -14.11 -4.23 -11.37
N ASP A 36 -14.71 -3.36 -10.55
CA ASP A 36 -14.45 -1.92 -10.56
C ASP A 36 -13.48 -1.55 -9.44
N ALA A 37 -12.18 -1.63 -9.75
CA ALA A 37 -11.14 -1.14 -8.86
C ALA A 37 -11.11 0.39 -8.86
N ILE A 38 -11.17 0.99 -7.66
CA ILE A 38 -11.07 2.43 -7.50
C ILE A 38 -9.59 2.84 -7.60
N SER A 39 -9.30 3.81 -8.47
CA SER A 39 -7.96 4.37 -8.63
C SER A 39 -7.71 5.45 -7.58
N LEU A 40 -7.11 5.06 -6.46
CA LEU A 40 -6.72 5.98 -5.38
C LEU A 40 -5.35 6.61 -5.66
N GLN A 41 -5.23 7.92 -5.47
CA GLN A 41 -3.99 8.68 -5.56
C GLN A 41 -3.58 9.23 -4.19
N LYS A 42 -2.27 9.48 -4.03
CA LYS A 42 -1.75 10.20 -2.87
C LYS A 42 -2.40 11.59 -2.80
N GLY A 43 -2.96 11.93 -1.65
CA GLY A 43 -3.62 13.19 -1.36
C GLY A 43 -5.13 13.17 -1.50
N ASP A 44 -5.72 12.10 -2.02
CA ASP A 44 -7.17 11.98 -2.13
C ASP A 44 -7.82 11.91 -0.75
N LEU A 45 -8.90 12.68 -0.58
CA LEU A 45 -9.82 12.57 0.55
C LEU A 45 -10.84 11.48 0.25
N VAL A 46 -10.95 10.52 1.15
CA VAL A 46 -11.79 9.34 0.98
C VAL A 46 -12.73 9.14 2.14
N GLU A 47 -13.91 8.60 1.84
CA GLU A 47 -14.84 8.02 2.81
C GLU A 47 -14.77 6.49 2.73
N PHE A 48 -14.79 5.83 3.88
CA PHE A 48 -14.70 4.38 3.97
C PHE A 48 -15.29 3.82 5.26
N GLU A 49 -15.51 2.50 5.24
CA GLU A 49 -15.81 1.68 6.41
C GLU A 49 -14.50 1.11 7.00
N SER A 50 -14.35 1.18 8.32
CA SER A 50 -13.18 0.67 9.02
C SER A 50 -13.52 -0.63 9.74
N ARG A 51 -12.71 -1.67 9.52
CA ARG A 51 -12.78 -2.94 10.26
C ARG A 51 -11.39 -3.43 10.65
N TYR A 52 -11.26 -4.16 11.75
CA TYR A 52 -9.98 -4.75 12.13
C TYR A 52 -9.94 -6.22 11.71
N GLU A 53 -8.88 -6.61 11.00
CA GLU A 53 -8.60 -7.98 10.59
C GLU A 53 -7.21 -8.37 11.08
N SER A 54 -7.11 -9.38 11.93
CA SER A 54 -5.82 -9.86 12.47
C SER A 54 -4.94 -8.74 13.06
N GLY A 55 -5.56 -7.74 13.69
CA GLY A 55 -4.87 -6.59 14.28
C GLY A 55 -4.53 -5.45 13.31
N VAL A 56 -4.83 -5.60 12.02
CA VAL A 56 -4.65 -4.55 11.01
C VAL A 56 -5.98 -3.86 10.74
N ARG A 57 -5.97 -2.53 10.74
CA ARG A 57 -7.14 -1.73 10.36
C ARG A 57 -7.27 -1.74 8.83
N MET A 58 -8.38 -2.28 8.35
CA MET A 58 -8.72 -2.41 6.94
C MET A 58 -9.80 -1.40 6.55
N ALA A 59 -9.62 -0.78 5.39
CA ALA A 59 -10.59 0.10 4.76
C ALA A 59 -11.40 -0.66 3.70
N GLY A 60 -12.71 -0.73 3.89
CA GLY A 60 -13.68 -1.29 2.94
C GLY A 60 -14.62 -0.22 2.40
N GLY A 61 -15.26 -0.49 1.26
CA GLY A 61 -16.24 0.42 0.66
C GLY A 61 -15.70 1.82 0.39
N VAL A 62 -14.41 1.94 0.05
CA VAL A 62 -13.74 3.23 -0.12
C VAL A 62 -14.37 4.01 -1.27
N GLN A 63 -14.60 5.31 -1.08
CA GLN A 63 -15.06 6.23 -2.11
C GLN A 63 -14.24 7.53 -2.04
N VAL A 64 -13.90 8.09 -3.20
CA VAL A 64 -13.22 9.40 -3.26
C VAL A 64 -14.25 10.49 -3.05
N VAL A 65 -14.06 11.28 -1.99
CA VAL A 65 -14.88 12.46 -1.68
C VAL A 65 -14.33 13.67 -2.42
N GLU A 66 -13.01 13.88 -2.35
CA GLU A 66 -12.32 14.98 -3.01
C GLU A 66 -10.93 14.52 -3.49
N PRO A 67 -10.62 14.64 -4.79
CA PRO A 67 -9.32 14.25 -5.31
C PRO A 67 -8.24 15.26 -4.91
N SER A 68 -7.05 14.79 -4.53
CA SER A 68 -5.89 15.62 -4.21
C SER A 68 -6.16 16.76 -3.20
N ALA A 69 -7.02 16.55 -2.21
CA ALA A 69 -7.27 17.53 -1.15
C ALA A 69 -5.99 17.88 -0.37
N GLU A 70 -5.14 16.89 -0.08
CA GLU A 70 -3.96 17.04 0.78
C GLU A 70 -2.70 16.31 0.24
N PRO A 71 -2.14 16.74 -0.90
CA PRO A 71 -1.05 16.02 -1.58
C PRO A 71 0.29 16.06 -0.82
N SER A 72 0.49 17.07 0.02
CA SER A 72 1.70 17.26 0.83
C SER A 72 1.66 16.57 2.19
N LEU A 73 0.52 16.00 2.60
CA LEU A 73 0.36 15.44 3.95
C LEU A 73 1.44 14.39 4.27
N ALA A 74 1.71 13.48 3.34
CA ALA A 74 2.73 12.46 3.55
C ALA A 74 4.15 13.04 3.71
N GLU A 75 4.44 14.22 3.15
CA GLU A 75 5.73 14.90 3.34
C GLU A 75 5.79 15.59 4.71
N VAL A 76 4.70 16.24 5.13
CA VAL A 76 4.58 16.85 6.45
C VAL A 76 4.74 15.81 7.56
N LEU A 77 4.06 14.65 7.44
CA LEU A 77 4.18 13.55 8.39
C LEU A 77 5.63 13.02 8.48
N ARG A 78 6.32 12.91 7.34
CA ARG A 78 7.73 12.50 7.31
C ARG A 78 8.67 13.55 7.91
N ALA A 79 8.40 14.83 7.71
CA ALA A 79 9.20 15.92 8.25
C ALA A 79 9.09 15.98 9.78
N ARG A 80 7.90 15.76 10.33
CA ARG A 80 7.67 15.73 11.78
C ARG A 80 8.47 14.63 12.47
N LYS A 81 8.48 13.41 11.90
CA LYS A 81 9.29 12.29 12.41
C LYS A 81 10.79 12.64 12.49
N ARG A 82 11.32 13.42 11.54
CA ARG A 82 12.73 13.87 11.57
C ARG A 82 12.99 14.94 12.63
N GLY A 83 12.04 15.83 12.87
CA GLY A 83 12.14 16.87 13.90
C GLY A 83 12.16 16.29 15.32
N GLU A 84 11.35 15.25 15.57
CA GLU A 84 11.31 14.53 16.85
C GLU A 84 12.61 13.75 17.14
N GLN A 85 13.25 13.18 16.11
CA GLN A 85 14.54 12.47 16.26
C GLN A 85 15.74 13.38 16.56
N ASN A 86 15.63 14.68 16.30
CA ASN A 86 16.68 15.67 16.57
C ASN A 86 16.47 16.43 17.89
N ARG A 87 15.37 16.15 18.61
CA ARG A 87 15.09 16.73 19.92
C ARG A 87 15.54 15.74 20.97
N SER A 88 16.77 15.93 21.46
CA SER A 88 17.25 15.28 22.68
C SER A 88 16.39 15.71 23.86
N GLU A 89 15.33 14.95 24.16
CA GLU A 89 14.50 15.12 25.35
C GLU A 89 14.24 13.76 26.03
N GLU A 90 14.43 13.81 27.34
CA GLU A 90 14.30 12.81 28.41
C GLU A 90 13.08 11.87 28.33
N PRO A 91 13.12 10.69 28.99
CA PRO A 91 12.08 9.68 28.85
C PRO A 91 10.79 10.14 29.51
N VAL A 92 9.84 10.62 28.72
CA VAL A 92 8.44 10.70 29.14
C VAL A 92 7.75 9.41 28.70
N ASP A 93 7.26 8.67 29.70
CA ASP A 93 6.42 7.49 29.55
C ASP A 93 5.13 7.84 28.80
N THR A 94 5.18 7.74 27.47
CA THR A 94 3.98 7.68 26.63
C THR A 94 3.92 6.31 26.00
N ALA A 95 3.19 5.40 26.63
CA ALA A 95 2.79 4.10 26.13
C ALA A 95 1.81 4.20 24.94
N HIS A 96 2.22 4.90 23.88
CA HIS A 96 1.63 4.80 22.56
C HIS A 96 2.63 4.05 21.70
N GLN A 97 2.38 2.75 21.58
CA GLN A 97 3.16 1.85 20.76
C GLN A 97 3.03 2.33 19.31
N GLY A 98 4.02 3.08 18.86
CA GLY A 98 4.08 3.58 17.49
C GLY A 98 3.95 2.42 16.49
N ALA A 99 3.49 2.73 15.28
CA ALA A 99 3.32 1.72 14.24
C ALA A 99 4.63 0.96 13.98
N GLU A 100 4.63 -0.33 14.34
CA GLU A 100 5.74 -1.24 14.08
C GLU A 100 5.76 -1.61 12.60
N VAL A 101 6.92 -1.46 11.96
CA VAL A 101 7.12 -1.87 10.57
C VAL A 101 7.28 -3.38 10.54
N ALA A 102 6.17 -4.10 10.43
CA ALA A 102 6.21 -5.52 10.18
C ALA A 102 6.72 -5.78 8.76
N THR A 103 7.91 -6.38 8.64
CA THR A 103 8.37 -6.95 7.37
C THR A 103 7.51 -8.18 7.08
N LEU A 104 6.48 -8.03 6.26
CA LEU A 104 5.73 -9.16 5.73
C LEU A 104 6.62 -9.89 4.72
N SER A 105 7.19 -11.02 5.12
CA SER A 105 7.83 -11.96 4.20
C SER A 105 6.81 -12.35 3.14
N ILE A 106 7.13 -12.09 1.88
CA ILE A 106 6.32 -12.54 0.74
C ILE A 106 6.21 -14.07 0.89
N PRO A 107 5.02 -14.67 1.02
CA PRO A 107 4.91 -16.11 1.04
C PRO A 107 5.43 -16.64 -0.29
N GLU A 108 6.49 -17.45 -0.24
CA GLU A 108 6.91 -18.31 -1.32
C GLU A 108 5.66 -19.01 -1.86
N ARG A 109 5.35 -18.80 -3.13
CA ARG A 109 4.20 -19.44 -3.79
C ARG A 109 4.30 -20.94 -3.54
N CYS A 110 3.39 -21.47 -2.72
CA CYS A 110 3.26 -22.90 -2.52
C CYS A 110 2.86 -23.51 -3.86
N SER A 111 3.82 -24.12 -4.55
CA SER A 111 3.59 -24.81 -5.82
C SER A 111 2.86 -26.12 -5.55
N SER A 112 1.53 -26.08 -5.42
CA SER A 112 0.73 -27.29 -5.57
C SER A 112 0.76 -27.69 -7.05
N ARG A 113 1.75 -28.52 -7.39
CA ARG A 113 1.79 -29.29 -8.62
C ARG A 113 0.55 -30.18 -8.68
N VAL A 114 -0.45 -29.76 -9.45
CA VAL A 114 -1.40 -30.70 -10.03
C VAL A 114 -0.68 -31.39 -11.18
N GLU A 115 -0.36 -32.67 -10.98
CA GLU A 115 0.15 -33.55 -12.03
C GLU A 115 -0.92 -33.70 -13.12
N GLY A 116 -0.63 -33.16 -14.31
CA GLY A 116 -1.56 -33.20 -15.43
C GLY A 116 -0.88 -32.93 -16.77
N ARG A 117 -0.27 -33.98 -17.33
CA ARG A 117 0.06 -34.21 -18.76
C ARG A 117 1.05 -33.27 -19.47
N ARG A 118 2.08 -33.93 -20.00
CA ARG A 118 3.12 -33.44 -20.90
C ARG A 118 2.54 -32.68 -22.11
N SER A 119 3.11 -31.51 -22.40
CA SER A 119 3.38 -31.10 -23.79
C SER A 119 4.82 -30.56 -23.85
N THR A 120 5.62 -31.17 -24.71
CA THR A 120 6.98 -30.76 -25.04
C THR A 120 6.89 -29.56 -25.97
N GLY A 121 7.20 -28.37 -25.45
CA GLY A 121 7.40 -27.16 -26.24
C GLY A 121 8.53 -26.36 -25.62
N GLU A 122 9.64 -26.23 -26.35
CA GLU A 122 10.77 -25.37 -25.97
C GLU A 122 10.26 -23.96 -25.65
N ARG A 123 10.29 -23.59 -24.36
CA ARG A 123 10.06 -22.20 -23.95
C ARG A 123 11.34 -21.44 -24.24
N LYS A 124 11.41 -20.77 -25.38
CA LYS A 124 12.40 -19.71 -25.62
C LYS A 124 12.08 -18.58 -24.65
N SER A 125 12.81 -18.50 -23.53
CA SER A 125 12.72 -17.36 -22.62
C SER A 125 13.09 -16.08 -23.38
N ALA A 126 12.23 -15.06 -23.28
CA ALA A 126 12.49 -13.76 -23.86
C ALA A 126 13.73 -13.15 -23.19
N LYS A 127 14.76 -12.84 -24.01
CA LYS A 127 15.94 -12.13 -23.56
C LYS A 127 15.62 -10.65 -23.50
N ILE A 128 15.76 -10.05 -22.33
CA ILE A 128 15.69 -8.61 -22.15
C ILE A 128 16.98 -8.03 -22.75
N LEU A 129 16.86 -7.29 -23.86
CA LEU A 129 17.99 -6.58 -24.44
C LEU A 129 18.16 -5.21 -23.75
N PRO A 130 19.39 -4.82 -23.36
CA PRO A 130 19.65 -3.48 -22.86
C PRO A 130 19.55 -2.45 -23.99
N PHE A 131 19.01 -1.27 -23.67
CA PHE A 131 18.93 -0.11 -24.56
C PHE A 131 20.36 0.34 -24.95
N PRO A 132 20.71 0.55 -26.23
CA PRO A 132 19.90 1.12 -27.32
C PRO A 132 19.62 0.19 -28.53
N GLU A 133 19.76 -1.13 -28.40
CA GLU A 133 19.61 -2.06 -29.54
C GLU A 133 18.17 -2.26 -30.05
N LEU A 134 17.17 -1.61 -29.43
CA LEU A 134 15.75 -1.66 -29.85
C LEU A 134 15.44 -0.88 -31.13
N LEU A 135 16.39 -0.09 -31.67
CA LEU A 135 16.15 0.82 -32.80
C LEU A 135 16.64 0.29 -34.17
N ARG A 136 17.06 -0.97 -34.28
CA ARG A 136 17.59 -1.57 -35.52
C ARG A 136 16.81 -2.79 -36.06
N ALA A 137 15.63 -3.09 -35.53
CA ALA A 137 14.79 -4.19 -36.01
C ALA A 137 13.54 -3.68 -36.74
#